data_AF-A0A952TW32-F1
#
_entry.id   AF-A0A952TW32-F1
#
_cell.length_a   1.000
_cell.length_b   1.000
_cell.length_c   1.000
_cell.angle_alpha   90.00
_cell.angle_beta   90.00
_cell.angle_gamma   90.00
#
_symmetry.space_group_name_H-M   'P 1'
#
loop_
_entity.id
_entity.type
_entity.pdbx_description
1 polymer ?
#
loop_
_entity_poly.entity_id
_entity_poly.type
_entity_poly.pdbx_seq_one_letter_code
_entity_poly.pdbx_strand_id
1 'polypeptide(L)'
;MAKTVKKKSVPQVLWQLPFEKQNYMILLIGLGTILLGYALMATGITEEPAIPNGKWNNPMAVYIAPTLLVIGYCVIIPFGIIKFFGKKEAQAE
;
A
#
# COMPACT_ATOMS: atom_id res chain seq x y z
N MET A 1 16.50 58.86 -3.50
CA MET A 1 15.81 57.95 -4.44
C MET A 1 16.23 56.52 -4.13
N ALA A 2 15.42 55.75 -3.39
CA ALA A 2 15.72 54.35 -3.07
C ALA A 2 14.88 53.44 -3.96
N LYS A 3 15.52 52.73 -4.89
CA LYS A 3 14.85 51.83 -5.83
C LYS A 3 14.64 50.48 -5.13
N THR A 4 13.40 50.18 -4.76
CA THR A 4 12.99 48.91 -4.17
C THR A 4 13.12 47.79 -5.21
N VAL A 5 14.10 46.91 -5.02
CA VAL A 5 14.32 45.72 -5.84
C VAL A 5 13.25 44.69 -5.47
N LYS A 6 12.25 44.49 -6.33
CA LYS A 6 11.26 43.40 -6.17
C LYS A 6 11.97 42.06 -6.37
N LYS A 7 12.12 41.32 -5.27
CA LYS A 7 12.62 39.93 -5.24
C LYS A 7 11.65 39.04 -6.01
N LYS A 8 12.08 38.53 -7.17
CA LYS A 8 11.30 37.60 -8.00
C LYS A 8 11.21 36.26 -7.25
N SER A 9 10.02 35.92 -6.76
CA SER A 9 9.77 34.63 -6.12
C SER A 9 9.92 33.53 -7.16
N VAL A 10 10.84 32.60 -6.91
CA VAL A 10 11.00 31.37 -7.69
C VAL A 10 9.65 30.65 -7.68
N PRO A 11 9.09 30.23 -8.84
CA PRO A 11 7.85 29.48 -8.87
C PRO A 11 8.05 28.20 -8.06
N GLN A 12 7.31 28.09 -6.95
CA GLN A 12 7.30 26.90 -6.12
C GLN A 12 6.63 25.80 -6.95
N VAL A 13 7.40 24.78 -7.32
CA VAL A 13 6.85 23.57 -7.94
C VAL A 13 5.95 22.88 -6.92
N LEU A 14 4.65 23.17 -7.01
CA LEU A 14 3.64 22.47 -6.24
C LEU A 14 3.51 21.08 -6.82
N TRP A 15 4.19 20.12 -6.20
CA TRP A 15 4.00 18.70 -6.44
C TRP A 15 2.59 18.32 -6.01
N GLN A 16 1.63 18.54 -6.91
CA GLN A 16 0.27 18.07 -6.74
C GLN A 16 0.30 16.56 -6.97
N LEU A 17 0.26 15.81 -5.88
CA LEU A 17 0.04 14.37 -5.93
C LEU A 17 -1.29 14.15 -6.63
N PRO A 18 -1.34 13.43 -7.75
CA PRO A 18 -2.57 13.33 -8.51
C PRO A 18 -3.55 12.33 -7.84
N PHE A 19 -3.19 11.75 -6.69
CA PHE A 19 -3.99 10.73 -6.00
C PHE A 19 -5.27 11.28 -5.36
N GLU A 20 -6.41 10.70 -5.74
CA GLU A 20 -7.72 10.97 -5.16
C GLU A 20 -7.89 10.22 -3.82
N LYS A 21 -8.81 10.69 -2.96
CA LYS A 21 -9.13 10.04 -1.67
C LYS A 21 -9.46 8.55 -1.79
N GLN A 22 -10.09 8.17 -2.90
CA GLN A 22 -10.49 6.79 -3.17
C GLN A 22 -9.29 5.88 -3.44
N ASN A 23 -8.25 6.37 -4.12
CA ASN A 23 -7.00 5.65 -4.32
C ASN A 23 -6.29 5.39 -2.98
N TYR A 24 -6.31 6.37 -2.09
CA TYR A 24 -5.73 6.23 -0.75
C TYR A 24 -6.45 5.15 0.07
N MET A 25 -7.78 5.06 -0.02
CA MET A 25 -8.57 4.00 0.63
C MET A 25 -8.15 2.60 0.16
N ILE A 26 -7.96 2.41 -1.15
CA ILE A 26 -7.54 1.13 -1.75
C ILE A 26 -6.12 0.76 -1.31
N LEU A 27 -5.20 1.74 -1.29
CA LEU A 27 -3.85 1.54 -0.79
C LEU A 27 -3.84 1.12 0.68
N LEU A 28 -4.72 1.70 1.50
CA LEU A 28 -4.85 1.37 2.92
C LEU A 28 -5.37 -0.06 3.11
N ILE A 29 -6.31 -0.51 2.29
CA ILE A 29 -6.77 -1.90 2.26
C ILE A 29 -5.64 -2.84 1.83
N GLY A 30 -4.86 -2.47 0.81
CA GLY A 30 -3.69 -3.24 0.37
C GLY A 30 -2.65 -3.39 1.46
N LEU A 31 -2.34 -2.30 2.16
CA LEU A 31 -1.43 -2.30 3.30
C LEU A 31 -1.96 -3.18 4.44
N GLY A 32 -3.25 -3.08 4.78
CA GLY A 32 -3.90 -3.95 5.77
C GLY A 32 -3.80 -5.44 5.40
N THR A 33 -3.97 -5.76 4.11
CA THR A 33 -3.86 -7.15 3.60
C THR A 33 -2.43 -7.69 3.74
N ILE A 34 -1.42 -6.86 3.44
CA ILE A 34 0.00 -7.20 3.60
C ILE A 34 0.33 -7.45 5.07
N LEU A 35 -0.11 -6.55 5.96
CA LEU A 35 0.10 -6.68 7.40
C LEU A 35 -0.56 -7.96 7.95
N LEU A 36 -1.78 -8.26 7.49
CA LEU A 36 -2.47 -9.50 7.85
C LEU A 36 -1.70 -10.74 7.36
N GLY A 37 -1.18 -10.71 6.12
CA GLY A 37 -0.36 -11.78 5.57
C GLY A 37 0.90 -12.04 6.37
N TYR A 38 1.64 -10.99 6.73
CA TYR A 38 2.81 -11.11 7.62
C TYR A 38 2.45 -11.59 9.03
N ALA A 39 1.32 -11.12 9.59
CA ALA A 39 0.85 -11.59 10.88
C ALA A 39 0.52 -13.10 10.85
N LEU A 40 -0.09 -13.59 9.78
CA LEU A 40 -0.34 -15.02 9.55
C LEU A 40 0.94 -15.84 9.40
N MET A 41 2.01 -15.24 8.88
CA MET A 41 3.33 -15.88 8.80
C MET A 41 3.98 -15.97 10.18
N ALA A 42 3.82 -14.93 11.01
CA ALA A 42 4.34 -14.90 12.38
C ALA A 42 3.68 -15.97 13.28
N THR A 43 2.40 -16.29 13.07
CA THR A 43 1.72 -17.37 13.82
C THR A 43 2.14 -18.77 13.41
N GLY A 44 2.88 -18.93 12.30
CA GLY A 44 3.47 -20.19 11.87
C GLY A 44 4.85 -20.47 12.47
N ILE A 45 5.46 -19.52 13.16
CA ILE A 45 6.75 -19.67 13.82
C ILE A 45 6.50 -20.32 15.19
N THR A 46 6.62 -21.64 15.25
CA THR A 46 6.67 -22.39 16.50
C THR A 46 8.13 -22.55 16.94
N GLU A 47 8.38 -22.50 18.24
CA GLU A 47 9.70 -22.60 18.90
C GLU A 47 10.44 -23.95 18.64
N GLU A 48 9.79 -24.90 17.97
CA GLU A 48 10.32 -26.23 17.66
C GLU A 48 11.11 -26.21 16.33
N PRO A 49 12.29 -26.86 16.26
CA PRO A 49 13.15 -26.81 15.09
C PRO A 49 12.44 -27.32 13.83
N ALA A 50 12.82 -26.75 12.69
CA ALA A 50 12.32 -27.06 11.35
C ALA A 50 12.77 -28.45 10.86
N ILE A 51 12.35 -29.52 11.53
CA ILE A 51 12.69 -30.89 11.14
C ILE A 51 11.75 -31.29 10.00
N PRO A 52 12.22 -31.90 8.89
CA PRO A 52 11.37 -32.33 7.77
C PRO A 52 10.21 -33.27 8.14
N ASN A 53 10.30 -33.96 9.29
CA ASN A 53 9.26 -34.82 9.86
C ASN A 53 8.53 -34.19 11.07
N GLY A 54 8.92 -32.98 11.49
CA GLY A 54 8.36 -32.27 12.63
C GLY A 54 7.47 -31.13 12.15
N LYS A 55 6.16 -31.35 12.22
CA LYS A 55 5.04 -30.39 12.25
C LYS A 55 5.22 -29.01 11.58
N TRP A 56 5.98 -28.91 10.48
CA TRP A 56 5.98 -27.78 9.53
C TRP A 56 4.70 -27.81 8.67
N ASN A 57 3.58 -28.15 9.31
CA ASN A 57 2.30 -28.38 8.66
C ASN A 57 1.28 -27.43 9.25
N ASN A 58 1.64 -26.15 9.38
CA ASN A 58 0.59 -25.14 9.30
C ASN A 58 0.54 -24.66 7.84
N PRO A 59 -0.24 -25.35 6.97
CA PRO A 59 -0.33 -25.01 5.54
C PRO A 59 -0.86 -23.58 5.34
N MET A 60 -1.47 -23.00 6.38
CA MET A 60 -1.92 -21.63 6.42
C MET A 60 -0.76 -20.61 6.35
N ALA A 61 0.35 -20.85 7.06
CA ALA A 61 1.51 -19.94 7.01
C ALA A 61 2.38 -20.16 5.77
N VAL A 62 2.43 -21.39 5.25
CA VAL A 62 3.32 -21.75 4.13
C VAL A 62 2.69 -21.45 2.77
N TYR A 63 1.37 -21.61 2.61
CA TYR A 63 0.69 -21.40 1.33
C TYR A 63 -0.23 -20.17 1.34
N ILE A 64 -1.02 -19.98 2.39
CA ILE A 64 -2.04 -18.92 2.41
C ILE A 64 -1.38 -17.56 2.66
N ALA A 65 -0.43 -17.46 3.59
CA ALA A 65 0.25 -16.19 3.88
C ALA A 65 1.02 -15.61 2.67
N PRO A 66 1.87 -16.39 1.94
CA PRO A 66 2.57 -15.87 0.77
C PRO A 66 1.61 -15.51 -0.37
N THR A 67 0.54 -16.29 -0.55
CA THR A 67 -0.47 -15.98 -1.57
C THR A 67 -1.18 -14.66 -1.27
N LEU A 68 -1.56 -14.40 -0.01
CA LEU A 68 -2.13 -13.12 0.40
C LEU A 68 -1.17 -11.95 0.15
N LEU A 69 0.11 -12.15 0.45
CA LEU A 69 1.15 -11.16 0.20
C LEU A 69 1.32 -10.87 -1.29
N VAL A 70 1.32 -11.89 -2.14
CA VAL A 70 1.38 -11.74 -3.60
C VAL A 70 0.16 -10.95 -4.09
N ILE A 71 -1.05 -11.25 -3.61
CA ILE A 71 -2.24 -10.48 -3.99
C ILE A 71 -2.14 -9.02 -3.51
N GLY A 72 -1.70 -8.80 -2.26
CA GLY A 72 -1.50 -7.46 -1.71
C GLY A 72 -0.49 -6.62 -2.51
N TYR A 73 0.69 -7.18 -2.76
CA TYR A 73 1.79 -6.48 -3.44
C TYR A 73 1.66 -6.42 -4.95
N CYS A 74 1.22 -7.49 -5.61
CA CYS A 74 1.20 -7.57 -7.07
C CYS A 74 -0.14 -7.14 -7.67
N VAL A 75 -1.23 -7.11 -6.89
CA VAL A 75 -2.57 -6.76 -7.39
C VAL A 75 -3.08 -5.49 -6.72
N ILE A 76 -3.26 -5.48 -5.40
CA ILE A 76 -3.98 -4.39 -4.71
C ILE A 76 -3.19 -3.07 -4.76
N ILE A 77 -1.89 -3.10 -4.46
CA ILE A 77 -1.06 -1.89 -4.50
C ILE A 77 -0.91 -1.35 -5.94
N PRO A 78 -0.55 -2.16 -6.97
CA PRO A 78 -0.47 -1.67 -8.35
C PRO A 78 -1.82 -1.17 -8.86
N PHE A 79 -2.91 -1.83 -8.50
CA PHE A 79 -4.26 -1.37 -8.84
C PHE A 79 -4.59 -0.02 -8.16
N GLY A 80 -4.25 0.16 -6.88
CA GLY A 80 -4.44 1.43 -6.18
C GLY A 80 -3.58 2.58 -6.73
N ILE A 81 -2.42 2.27 -7.33
CA ILE A 81 -1.54 3.27 -7.96
C ILE A 81 -1.99 3.57 -9.40
N ILE A 82 -2.23 2.54 -10.22
CA ILE A 82 -2.49 2.66 -11.67
C ILE A 82 -3.92 3.08 -11.93
N LYS A 83 -4.89 2.57 -11.16
CA LYS A 83 -6.30 2.90 -11.36
C LYS A 83 -6.57 4.28 -10.81
N PHE A 84 -6.31 5.29 -11.63
CA PHE A 84 -6.78 6.63 -11.43
C PHE A 84 -8.31 6.61 -11.42
N PHE A 85 -8.91 6.65 -10.23
CA PHE A 85 -10.30 7.05 -10.10
C PHE A 85 -10.34 8.57 -10.30
N GLY A 86 -10.18 8.99 -11.56
CA GLY A 86 -10.47 10.36 -11.96
C GLY A 86 -11.86 10.72 -11.45
N LYS A 87 -11.96 11.90 -10.83
CA LYS A 87 -13.13 12.45 -10.14
C LYS A 87 -14.41 11.82 -10.69
N LYS A 88 -15.05 10.95 -9.89
CA LYS A 88 -16.51 10.87 -10.00
C LYS A 88 -16.96 12.26 -9.62
N GLU A 89 -17.30 13.03 -10.64
CA GLU A 89 -18.03 14.27 -10.48
C GLU A 89 -19.21 13.95 -9.57
N ALA A 90 -19.11 14.37 -8.31
CA ALA A 90 -20.27 14.58 -7.48
C ALA A 90 -20.98 15.78 -8.11
N GLN A 91 -21.75 15.50 -9.16
CA GLN A 91 -22.79 16.38 -9.68
C GLN A 91 -24.14 15.71 -9.41
N ALA A 92 -25.07 16.54 -8.92
CA ALA A 92 -26.42 16.26 -8.43
C ALA A 92 -26.42 15.56 -7.05
N GLU A 93 -26.84 16.18 -5.95
CA GLU A 93 -27.90 17.19 -5.76
C GLU A 93 -27.65 17.97 -4.45
#